data_AF-A0A1M5W989-F1
#
_entry.id   AF-A0A1M5W989-F1
#
_cell.length_a   1.000
_cell.length_b   1.000
_cell.length_c   1.000
_cell.angle_alpha   90.00
_cell.angle_beta   90.00
_cell.angle_gamma   90.00
#
_symmetry.space_group_name_H-M   'P 1'
#
loop_
_entity.id
_entity.type
_entity.pdbx_description
1 polymer ?
#
loop_
_entity_poly.entity_id
_entity_poly.type
_entity_poly.pdbx_seq_one_letter_code
_entity_poly.pdbx_strand_id
1 'polypeptide(L)'
;MKVNKVELKDVKRSEIIRDNEVEVHLHVHNGFNNLNVTLSKKNLQFNDIVNYDVDVKVIFYARNCCRAAPMLIMDSANEKDKVEIKELIDNILKIKGDEIKAAIEVA
;
A
#
# COMPACT_ATOMS: atom_id res chain seq x y z
N MET A 1 -6.42 -9.07 -7.52
CA MET A 1 -7.48 -8.02 -7.68
C MET A 1 -7.20 -7.08 -8.86
N LYS A 2 -8.21 -6.69 -9.66
CA LYS A 2 -8.04 -5.71 -10.76
C LYS A 2 -7.82 -4.30 -10.19
N VAL A 3 -6.84 -3.57 -10.71
CA VAL A 3 -6.59 -2.15 -10.38
C VAL A 3 -6.78 -1.29 -11.62
N ASN A 4 -7.60 -0.24 -11.52
CA ASN A 4 -7.88 0.68 -12.62
C ASN A 4 -7.15 2.01 -12.47
N LYS A 5 -6.94 2.45 -11.23
CA LYS A 5 -6.24 3.70 -10.91
C LYS A 5 -5.49 3.55 -9.60
N VAL A 6 -4.31 4.15 -9.54
CA VAL A 6 -3.51 4.29 -8.32
C VAL A 6 -3.11 5.74 -8.18
N GLU A 7 -3.29 6.29 -6.98
CA GLU A 7 -2.81 7.60 -6.58
C GLU A 7 -1.84 7.44 -5.42
N LEU A 8 -0.60 7.89 -5.58
CA LEU A 8 0.33 8.05 -4.46
C LEU A 8 -0.12 9.25 -3.63
N LYS A 9 -0.42 9.03 -2.35
CA LYS A 9 -0.89 10.10 -1.45
C LYS A 9 0.28 10.76 -0.76
N ASP A 10 1.12 9.97 -0.13
CA ASP A 10 2.27 10.44 0.61
C ASP A 10 3.24 9.29 0.92
N VAL A 11 4.47 9.68 1.24
CA VAL A 11 5.51 8.82 1.81
C VAL A 11 5.87 9.43 3.15
N LYS A 12 5.64 8.70 4.24
CA LYS A 12 6.00 9.13 5.59
C LYS A 12 7.26 8.42 6.03
N ARG A 13 8.16 9.16 6.66
CA ARG A 13 9.36 8.62 7.31
C ARG A 13 9.30 8.92 8.80
N SER A 14 9.41 7.88 9.62
CA SER A 14 9.54 8.04 11.06
C SER A 14 11.01 8.21 11.41
N GLU A 15 11.39 9.42 11.84
CA GLU A 15 12.75 9.73 12.31
C GLU A 15 13.00 9.32 13.77
N ILE A 16 12.09 8.52 14.38
CA ILE A 16 12.34 7.99 15.72
C ILE A 16 13.60 7.14 15.65
N ILE A 17 14.61 7.54 16.43
CA ILE A 17 16.06 7.26 16.41
C ILE A 17 16.50 5.79 16.18
N ARG A 18 15.57 4.83 16.14
CA ARG A 18 15.86 3.40 15.99
C ARG A 18 15.10 2.66 14.89
N ASP A 19 14.01 3.22 14.34
CA ASP A 19 13.13 2.40 13.49
C ASP A 19 13.15 2.77 12.00
N ASN A 20 13.55 4.00 11.62
CA ASN A 20 13.61 4.51 10.24
C ASN A 20 12.51 3.91 9.35
N GLU A 21 11.31 3.89 9.88
CA GLU A 21 10.18 3.24 9.25
C GLU A 21 9.66 4.14 8.16
N VAL A 22 9.53 3.58 6.97
CA VAL A 22 9.04 4.28 5.79
C VAL A 22 7.70 3.67 5.42
N GLU A 23 6.68 4.52 5.34
CA GLU A 23 5.33 4.15 4.94
C GLU A 23 5.00 4.82 3.60
N VAL A 24 4.51 4.04 2.64
CA VAL A 24 3.99 4.52 1.36
C VAL A 24 2.48 4.34 1.38
N HIS A 25 1.73 5.43 1.31
CA HIS A 25 0.28 5.40 1.29
C HIS A 25 -0.26 5.62 -0.13
N LEU A 26 -1.12 4.70 -0.55
CA LEU A 26 -1.70 4.67 -1.88
C LEU A 26 -3.23 4.65 -1.77
N HIS A 27 -3.90 5.40 -2.65
CA HIS A 27 -5.31 5.21 -2.94
C HIS A 27 -5.44 4.39 -4.22
N VAL A 28 -6.06 3.21 -4.11
CA VAL A 28 -6.28 2.27 -5.20
C VAL A 28 -7.76 2.20 -5.53
N HIS A 29 -8.10 2.37 -6.81
CA HIS A 29 -9.45 2.22 -7.31
C HIS A 29 -9.56 0.97 -8.18
N ASN A 30 -10.44 0.04 -7.81
CA ASN A 30 -10.67 -1.21 -8.55
C ASN A 30 -11.89 -1.15 -9.50
N GLY A 31 -12.48 0.03 -9.69
CA GLY A 31 -13.67 0.26 -10.53
C GLY A 31 -14.96 0.40 -9.73
N PHE A 32 -15.06 -0.25 -8.58
CA PHE A 32 -16.23 -0.20 -7.70
C PHE A 32 -15.89 0.44 -6.35
N ASN A 33 -14.72 0.10 -5.81
CA ASN A 33 -14.29 0.47 -4.47
C ASN A 33 -13.04 1.35 -4.52
N ASN A 34 -12.91 2.20 -3.50
CA ASN A 34 -11.70 2.93 -3.17
C ASN A 34 -11.04 2.25 -1.98
N LEU A 35 -9.77 1.90 -2.13
CA LEU A 35 -8.98 1.16 -1.14
C LEU A 35 -7.79 2.00 -0.74
N ASN A 36 -7.51 2.05 0.56
CA ASN A 36 -6.31 2.68 1.08
C ASN A 36 -5.30 1.59 1.35
N VAL A 37 -4.20 1.59 0.62
CA VAL A 37 -3.11 0.62 0.73
C VAL A 37 -1.94 1.31 1.41
N THR A 38 -1.41 0.71 2.46
CA THR A 38 -0.18 1.16 3.12
C THR A 38 0.86 0.07 2.95
N LEU A 39 2.04 0.46 2.45
CA LEU A 39 3.23 -0.38 2.39
C LEU A 39 4.22 0.16 3.42
N SER A 40 4.69 -0.66 4.35
CA SER A 40 5.59 -0.21 5.41
C SER A 40 6.76 -1.16 5.64
N LYS A 41 7.96 -0.62 5.84
CA LYS A 41 9.14 -1.37 6.27
C LYS A 41 10.16 -0.43 6.87
N LYS A 42 10.99 -0.94 7.79
CA LYS A 42 12.23 -0.26 8.20
C LYS A 42 13.19 -0.16 7.02
N ASN A 43 13.69 1.05 6.75
CA ASN A 43 14.58 1.33 5.63
C ASN A 43 14.03 0.83 4.28
N LEU A 44 12.72 1.02 4.03
CA LEU A 44 12.06 0.54 2.82
C LEU A 44 12.81 0.97 1.55
N GLN A 45 13.17 0.00 0.73
CA GLN A 45 13.70 0.19 -0.61
C GLN A 45 12.68 -0.25 -1.65
N PHE A 46 12.77 0.29 -2.86
CA PHE A 46 11.88 -0.11 -3.96
C PHE A 46 11.95 -1.63 -4.24
N ASN A 47 13.14 -2.22 -4.14
CA ASN A 47 13.33 -3.65 -4.35
C ASN A 47 12.62 -4.51 -3.29
N ASP A 48 12.38 -3.99 -2.08
CA ASP A 48 11.61 -4.72 -1.07
C ASP A 48 10.16 -4.91 -1.51
N ILE A 49 9.58 -3.88 -2.15
CA ILE A 49 8.21 -3.92 -2.68
C ILE A 49 8.12 -4.93 -3.84
N VAL A 50 9.11 -4.93 -4.74
CA VAL A 50 9.19 -5.88 -5.86
C VAL A 50 9.31 -7.33 -5.38
N ASN A 51 10.00 -7.56 -4.26
CA ASN A 51 10.17 -8.89 -3.67
C ASN A 51 9.05 -9.26 -2.67
N TYR A 52 8.05 -8.42 -2.50
CA TYR A 52 6.96 -8.59 -1.53
C TYR A 52 7.45 -8.73 -0.07
N ASP A 53 8.63 -8.19 0.22
CA ASP A 53 9.24 -8.17 1.54
C ASP A 53 8.93 -6.83 2.22
N VAL A 54 7.64 -6.55 2.38
CA VAL A 54 7.09 -5.31 2.93
C VAL A 54 5.78 -5.62 3.65
N ASP A 55 5.50 -4.91 4.74
CA ASP A 55 4.21 -5.02 5.41
C ASP A 55 3.14 -4.29 4.61
N VAL A 56 1.98 -4.91 4.43
CA VAL A 56 0.89 -4.39 3.60
C VAL A 56 -0.41 -4.43 4.38
N LYS A 57 -1.07 -3.28 4.45
CA LYS A 57 -2.42 -3.17 5.00
C LYS A 57 -3.34 -2.54 3.96
N VAL A 58 -4.48 -3.18 3.70
CA VAL A 58 -5.50 -2.67 2.80
C VAL A 58 -6.77 -2.37 3.58
N ILE A 59 -7.16 -1.11 3.61
CA ILE A 59 -8.34 -0.62 4.31
C ILE A 59 -9.39 -0.18 3.30
N PHE A 60 -10.60 -0.69 3.46
CA PHE A 60 -11.78 -0.27 2.72
C PHE A 60 -12.71 0.53 3.62
N TYR A 61 -13.21 1.67 3.13
CA TYR A 61 -14.22 2.46 3.82
C TYR A 61 -15.59 2.14 3.22
N ALA A 62 -16.33 1.23 3.86
CA ALA A 62 -17.70 0.94 3.43
C ALA A 62 -18.58 2.18 3.60
N ARG A 63 -19.17 2.64 2.50
CA ARG A 63 -20.12 3.75 2.51
C ARG A 63 -21.50 3.24 2.95
N ASN A 64 -21.67 3.00 4.25
CA ASN A 64 -23.01 2.88 4.82
C ASN A 64 -23.47 4.27 5.29
N CYS A 65 -24.69 4.61 4.91
CA CYS A 65 -25.32 5.94 4.80
C CYS A 65 -25.31 6.87 6.02
N CYS A 66 -24.61 6.58 7.12
CA CYS A 66 -24.44 7.50 8.25
C CYS A 66 -23.07 7.44 8.96
N ARG A 67 -22.19 6.46 8.69
CA ARG A 67 -20.85 6.34 9.28
C ARG A 67 -19.94 5.54 8.35
N ALA A 68 -18.92 6.19 7.78
CA ALA A 68 -17.84 5.47 7.10
C ALA A 68 -16.94 4.85 8.17
N ALA A 69 -17.05 3.53 8.36
CA ALA A 69 -16.15 2.79 9.23
C ALA A 69 -15.00 2.19 8.39
N PRO A 70 -13.73 2.35 8.79
CA PRO A 70 -12.63 1.65 8.16
C PRO A 70 -12.75 0.15 8.43
N MET A 71 -12.60 -0.66 7.39
CA MET A 71 -12.52 -2.11 7.49
C MET A 71 -11.19 -2.56 6.91
N LEU A 72 -10.37 -3.24 7.71
CA LEU A 72 -9.18 -3.93 7.22
C LEU A 72 -9.66 -5.14 6.41
N ILE A 73 -9.31 -5.18 5.13
CA ILE A 73 -9.73 -6.23 4.21
C ILE A 73 -8.60 -7.18 3.81
N MET A 74 -7.35 -6.75 3.93
CA MET A 74 -6.17 -7.58 3.71
C MET A 74 -5.01 -7.11 4.61
N ASP A 75 -4.26 -8.07 5.14
CA ASP A 75 -3.07 -7.84 5.96
C ASP A 75 -1.96 -8.84 5.57
N SER A 76 -0.74 -8.37 5.30
CA SER A 76 0.41 -9.23 4.96
C SER A 76 0.78 -10.21 6.07
N ALA A 77 0.42 -9.91 7.33
CA ALA A 77 0.59 -10.82 8.45
C ALA A 77 -0.34 -12.05 8.38
N ASN A 78 -1.41 -11.99 7.58
CA ASN A 78 -2.34 -13.10 7.37
C ASN A 78 -1.96 -13.90 6.12
N GLU A 79 -1.53 -15.15 6.31
CA GLU A 79 -1.12 -16.05 5.22
C GLU A 79 -2.15 -16.20 4.10
N LYS A 80 -3.45 -16.10 4.43
CA LYS A 80 -4.53 -16.26 3.45
C LYS A 80 -4.59 -15.11 2.45
N ASP A 81 -4.10 -13.93 2.82
CA ASP A 81 -4.21 -12.71 2.03
C ASP A 81 -2.99 -12.52 1.11
N LYS A 82 -1.89 -13.25 1.36
CA LYS A 82 -0.61 -13.04 0.67
C LYS A 82 -0.69 -13.15 -0.85
N VAL A 83 -1.46 -14.11 -1.37
CA VAL A 83 -1.59 -14.28 -2.82
C VAL A 83 -2.27 -13.07 -3.44
N GLU A 84 -3.36 -12.59 -2.83
CA GLU A 84 -4.09 -11.43 -3.33
C GLU A 84 -3.29 -10.13 -3.18
N ILE A 85 -2.52 -9.99 -2.10
CA ILE A 85 -1.60 -8.87 -1.88
C ILE A 85 -0.51 -8.83 -2.95
N LYS A 86 0.08 -9.97 -3.32
CA LYS A 86 1.08 -10.03 -4.40
C LYS A 86 0.50 -9.55 -5.73
N GLU A 87 -0.68 -10.04 -6.10
CA GLU A 87 -1.37 -9.56 -7.30
C GLU A 87 -1.67 -8.06 -7.23
N LEU A 88 -2.09 -7.55 -6.06
CA LEU A 88 -2.35 -6.13 -5.85
C LEU A 88 -1.08 -5.30 -6.07
N ILE A 89 0.04 -5.71 -5.46
CA ILE A 89 1.35 -5.06 -5.63
C ILE A 89 1.75 -5.05 -7.11
N ASP A 90 1.66 -6.19 -7.81
CA ASP A 90 1.99 -6.28 -9.24
C ASP A 90 1.20 -5.28 -10.08
N ASN A 91 -0.11 -5.17 -9.81
CA ASN A 91 -0.96 -4.23 -10.53
C ASN A 91 -0.65 -2.77 -10.15
N ILE A 92 -0.30 -2.48 -8.90
CA ILE A 92 0.14 -1.16 -8.46
C ILE A 92 1.43 -0.76 -9.18
N LEU A 93 2.44 -1.64 -9.17
CA LEU A 93 3.75 -1.37 -9.76
C LEU A 93 3.66 -1.17 -11.27
N LYS A 94 2.78 -1.90 -11.96
CA LYS A 94 2.51 -1.67 -13.40
C LYS A 94 1.98 -0.27 -13.71
N ILE A 95 1.28 0.37 -12.77
CA ILE A 95 0.62 1.66 -12.99
C ILE A 95 1.44 2.82 -12.41
N LYS A 96 2.10 2.61 -11.26
CA LYS A 96 2.79 3.66 -10.49
C LYS A 96 4.19 3.29 -10.00
N GLY A 97 4.80 2.22 -10.51
CA GLY A 97 6.11 1.75 -10.08
C GLY A 97 7.19 2.84 -10.11
N ASP A 98 7.31 3.57 -11.22
CA ASP A 98 8.34 4.62 -11.37
C ASP A 98 8.15 5.78 -10.39
N GLU A 99 6.92 6.21 -10.15
CA GLU A 99 6.61 7.29 -9.19
C GLU A 99 6.86 6.86 -7.75
N ILE A 100 6.51 5.62 -7.40
CA ILE A 100 6.79 5.05 -6.07
C ILE A 100 8.30 4.95 -5.86
N LYS A 101 9.04 4.46 -6.87
CA LYS A 101 10.50 4.38 -6.83
C LYS A 101 11.12 5.76 -6.58
N ALA A 102 10.74 6.74 -7.38
CA ALA A 102 11.23 8.10 -7.24
C ALA A 102 10.91 8.70 -5.85
N ALA A 103 9.71 8.47 -5.32
CA ALA A 103 9.31 9.01 -4.01
C ALA A 103 10.09 8.39 -2.83
N ILE A 104 10.46 7.11 -2.94
CA ILE A 104 11.26 6.41 -1.92
C ILE A 104 12.74 6.86 -2.00
N GLU A 105 13.28 7.01 -3.21
CA GLU A 105 14.71 7.32 -3.43
C GLU A 105 15.08 8.80 -3.25
N VAL A 106 14.15 9.73 -3.49
CA VAL A 106 14.43 11.18 -3.47
C VAL A 106 14.40 11.79 -2.06
N ALA A 107 13.98 11.05 -1.05
CA ALA A 107 13.68 11.65 0.25
C ALA A 107 14.17 10.83 1.45
#